data_AF-A0A916RUI2-F1
#
_entry.id   AF-A0A916RUI2-F1
#
_cell.length_a   1.000
_cell.length_b   1.000
_cell.length_c   1.000
_cell.angle_alpha   90.00
_cell.angle_beta   90.00
_cell.angle_gamma   90.00
#
_symmetry.space_group_name_H-M   'P 1'
#
loop_
_entity.id
_entity.type
_entity.pdbx_description
1 polymer ?
#
loop_
_entity_poly.entity_id
_entity_poly.type
_entity_poly.pdbx_seq_one_letter_code
_entity_poly.pdbx_strand_id
1 'polypeptide(L)'
;MSTEHNKINQPLNPEHGVRDADHPGYETTDVNVNGIAVFLAGLFGSVLIFFVFCFVLGKVINGAIKKEDGPVNKWSQNVDYSGAAENAPRQDMASAAEMEQKQLQQITQTFPAPRLDIDDGEQSTADLHAREDLLLNYYSVDNGTIRIPITHAMALIAQQGLPVEQAGQKTETAMFGDDNPVILAPLTTGFARTGYELDVIAAREQKLAYNRAESAENTDPGAAK
;
A
#
# COMPACT_ATOMS: atom_id res chain seq x y z
N MET A 1 -37.74 -92.75 -73.64
CA MET A 1 -37.31 -91.36 -73.95
C MET A 1 -37.81 -90.52 -72.77
N SER A 2 -37.16 -90.63 -71.60
CA SER A 2 -35.95 -89.89 -71.19
C SER A 2 -36.26 -88.38 -71.18
N THR A 3 -36.18 -87.63 -70.09
CA THR A 3 -35.34 -87.83 -68.90
C THR A 3 -35.82 -86.91 -67.77
N GLU A 4 -35.96 -87.47 -66.56
CA GLU A 4 -35.84 -86.71 -65.32
C GLU A 4 -34.43 -86.12 -65.21
N HIS A 5 -34.33 -84.88 -64.74
CA HIS A 5 -33.09 -84.37 -64.16
C HIS A 5 -33.35 -83.76 -62.79
N ASN A 6 -33.28 -84.66 -61.81
CA ASN A 6 -32.84 -84.42 -60.46
C ASN A 6 -31.46 -83.72 -60.47
N LYS A 7 -31.38 -82.51 -59.91
CA LYS A 7 -30.11 -81.91 -59.45
C LYS A 7 -30.28 -81.37 -58.03
N ILE A 8 -30.15 -82.30 -57.10
CA ILE A 8 -29.36 -82.17 -55.87
C ILE A 8 -28.17 -81.23 -56.13
N ASN A 9 -28.13 -80.06 -55.47
CA ASN A 9 -26.92 -79.28 -55.17
C ASN A 9 -27.31 -78.11 -54.27
N GLN A 10 -27.37 -78.38 -52.97
CA GLN A 10 -27.31 -77.37 -51.94
C GLN A 10 -25.84 -77.26 -51.48
N PRO A 11 -25.15 -76.14 -51.72
CA PRO A 11 -23.93 -75.85 -50.99
C PRO A 11 -24.30 -75.16 -49.67
N LEU A 12 -24.01 -75.86 -48.58
CA LEU A 12 -23.85 -75.32 -47.23
C LEU A 12 -22.62 -74.39 -47.27
N ASN A 13 -22.80 -73.08 -47.11
CA ASN A 13 -21.68 -72.16 -46.92
C ASN A 13 -21.93 -71.36 -45.62
N PRO A 14 -21.10 -71.49 -44.57
CA PRO A 14 -21.16 -70.59 -43.44
C PRO A 14 -20.54 -69.27 -43.88
N GLU A 15 -21.38 -68.27 -44.15
CA GLU A 15 -20.92 -66.92 -44.43
C GLU A 15 -20.22 -66.36 -43.18
N HIS A 16 -18.89 -66.44 -43.18
CA HIS A 16 -18.06 -65.50 -42.44
C HIS A 16 -18.37 -64.12 -43.01
N GLY A 17 -19.09 -63.29 -42.25
CA GLY A 17 -19.49 -61.94 -42.65
C GLY A 17 -18.30 -61.16 -43.19
N VAL A 18 -18.32 -60.91 -44.50
CA VAL A 18 -17.30 -60.15 -45.19
C VAL A 18 -17.46 -58.69 -44.79
N ARG A 19 -16.41 -58.12 -44.18
CA ARG A 19 -16.34 -56.69 -43.83
C ARG A 19 -15.87 -55.93 -45.07
N ASP A 20 -16.81 -55.55 -45.92
CA ASP A 20 -16.57 -54.74 -47.11
C ASP A 20 -16.88 -53.26 -46.86
N ALA A 21 -16.43 -52.37 -47.75
CA ALA A 21 -16.72 -50.93 -47.66
C ALA A 21 -18.23 -50.64 -47.61
N ASP A 22 -19.04 -51.49 -48.23
CA ASP A 22 -20.50 -51.41 -48.24
C ASP A 22 -21.17 -52.06 -47.01
N HIS A 23 -20.42 -52.87 -46.25
CA HIS A 23 -20.91 -53.56 -45.05
C HIS A 23 -19.87 -53.48 -43.92
N PRO A 24 -19.66 -52.29 -43.33
CA PRO A 24 -18.55 -52.04 -42.43
C PRO A 24 -18.71 -52.67 -41.02
N GLY A 25 -19.74 -53.51 -40.81
CA GLY A 25 -19.94 -54.26 -39.57
C GLY A 25 -20.41 -53.41 -38.37
N TYR A 26 -20.83 -52.16 -38.61
CA TYR A 26 -21.52 -51.30 -37.65
C TYR A 26 -22.80 -50.73 -38.28
N GLU A 27 -23.78 -50.42 -37.44
CA GLU A 27 -25.08 -49.90 -37.88
C GLU A 27 -24.92 -48.45 -38.38
N THR A 28 -25.07 -48.24 -39.68
CA THR A 28 -25.02 -46.90 -40.32
C THR A 28 -26.36 -46.17 -40.28
N THR A 29 -27.40 -46.80 -39.70
CA THR A 29 -28.79 -46.33 -39.76
C THR A 29 -29.27 -45.61 -38.48
N ASP A 30 -28.48 -45.60 -37.41
CA ASP A 30 -28.93 -45.13 -36.08
C ASP A 30 -28.80 -43.62 -35.83
N VAL A 31 -28.33 -42.84 -36.81
CA VAL A 31 -28.07 -41.40 -36.61
C VAL A 31 -28.89 -40.52 -37.54
N ASN A 32 -29.84 -39.77 -36.96
CA ASN A 32 -30.59 -38.74 -37.67
C ASN A 32 -29.70 -37.50 -37.87
N VAL A 33 -29.07 -37.40 -39.05
CA VAL A 33 -28.18 -36.29 -39.44
C VAL A 33 -28.87 -34.93 -39.29
N ASN A 34 -30.17 -34.83 -39.61
CA ASN A 34 -30.92 -33.58 -39.44
C ASN A 34 -31.07 -33.20 -37.96
N GLY A 35 -31.26 -34.18 -37.08
CA GLY A 35 -31.32 -33.95 -35.64
C GLY A 35 -29.99 -33.46 -35.06
N ILE A 36 -28.88 -34.06 -35.51
CA ILE A 36 -27.53 -33.64 -35.14
C ILE A 36 -27.22 -32.21 -35.63
N ALA A 37 -27.62 -31.87 -36.85
CA ALA A 37 -27.43 -30.53 -37.40
C ALA A 37 -28.17 -29.45 -36.58
N VAL A 38 -29.44 -29.70 -36.22
CA VAL A 38 -30.22 -28.78 -35.38
C VAL A 38 -29.66 -28.70 -33.95
N PHE A 39 -29.20 -29.82 -33.41
CA PHE A 39 -28.55 -29.85 -32.09
C PHE A 39 -27.26 -29.02 -32.05
N LEU A 40 -26.38 -29.17 -33.05
CA LEU A 40 -25.14 -28.39 -33.13
C LEU A 40 -25.41 -26.90 -33.38
N ALA A 41 -26.38 -26.56 -34.24
CA ALA A 41 -26.77 -25.17 -34.46
C ALA A 41 -27.35 -24.53 -33.17
N GLY A 42 -28.16 -25.28 -32.42
CA GLY A 42 -28.70 -24.86 -31.13
C GLY A 42 -27.62 -24.67 -30.06
N LEU A 43 -26.69 -25.61 -29.94
CA LEU A 43 -25.54 -25.53 -29.03
C LEU A 43 -24.67 -24.31 -29.35
N PHE A 44 -24.34 -24.12 -30.63
CA PHE A 44 -23.53 -22.97 -31.05
C PHE A 44 -24.26 -21.64 -30.77
N GLY A 45 -25.56 -21.58 -31.05
CA GLY A 45 -26.40 -20.44 -30.72
C GLY A 45 -26.43 -20.14 -29.22
N SER A 46 -26.59 -21.15 -28.37
CA SER A 46 -26.62 -20.95 -26.92
C SER A 46 -25.28 -20.47 -26.37
N VAL A 47 -24.16 -21.03 -26.87
CA VAL A 47 -22.81 -20.60 -26.49
C VAL A 47 -22.55 -19.16 -26.91
N LEU A 48 -22.95 -18.76 -28.13
CA LEU A 48 -22.81 -17.38 -28.59
C LEU A 48 -23.62 -16.40 -27.74
N ILE A 49 -24.89 -16.73 -27.44
CA ILE A 49 -25.74 -15.87 -26.62
C ILE A 49 -25.16 -15.73 -25.21
N PHE A 50 -24.72 -16.84 -24.61
CA PHE A 50 -24.09 -16.84 -23.29
C PHE A 50 -22.79 -16.03 -23.28
N PHE A 51 -21.94 -16.19 -24.30
CA PHE A 51 -20.71 -15.42 -24.44
C PHE A 51 -20.98 -13.91 -24.53
N VAL A 52 -21.94 -13.49 -25.38
CA VAL A 52 -22.32 -12.07 -25.51
C VAL A 52 -22.88 -11.55 -24.20
N PHE A 53 -23.74 -12.32 -23.52
CA PHE A 53 -24.27 -11.94 -22.22
C PHE A 53 -23.17 -11.74 -21.18
N CYS A 54 -22.27 -12.71 -21.01
CA CYS A 54 -21.12 -12.60 -20.10
C CYS A 54 -20.19 -11.44 -20.48
N PHE A 55 -19.97 -11.20 -21.77
CA PHE A 55 -19.15 -10.09 -22.25
C PHE A 55 -19.76 -8.73 -21.90
N VAL A 56 -21.07 -8.56 -22.12
CA VAL A 56 -21.78 -7.33 -21.77
C VAL A 56 -21.78 -7.12 -20.25
N LEU A 57 -22.08 -8.16 -19.47
CA LEU A 57 -22.09 -8.08 -18.01
C LEU A 57 -20.69 -7.72 -17.47
N GLY A 58 -19.66 -8.39 -17.96
CA GLY A 58 -18.27 -8.11 -17.61
C GLY A 58 -17.85 -6.68 -17.97
N LYS A 59 -18.26 -6.18 -19.14
CA LYS A 59 -17.98 -4.80 -19.57
C LYS A 59 -18.68 -3.77 -18.68
N VAL A 60 -19.93 -4.02 -18.27
CA VAL A 60 -20.68 -3.12 -17.38
C VAL A 60 -20.06 -3.09 -15.98
N ILE A 61 -19.75 -4.25 -15.40
CA ILE A 61 -19.13 -4.34 -14.07
C ILE A 61 -17.74 -3.68 -14.07
N ASN A 62 -16.89 -3.99 -15.05
CA ASN A 62 -15.58 -3.38 -15.19
C ASN A 62 -15.68 -1.85 -15.39
N GLY A 63 -16.69 -1.38 -16.14
CA GLY A 63 -16.96 0.04 -16.31
C GLY A 63 -17.42 0.74 -15.03
N ALA A 64 -18.24 0.08 -14.22
CA ALA A 64 -18.71 0.60 -12.93
C ALA A 64 -17.57 0.70 -11.91
N ILE A 65 -16.75 -0.35 -11.78
CA ILE A 65 -15.59 -0.38 -10.88
C ILE A 65 -14.61 0.76 -11.20
N LYS A 66 -14.27 0.95 -12.48
CA LYS A 66 -13.39 2.06 -12.91
C LYS A 66 -13.93 3.45 -12.60
N LYS A 67 -15.24 3.61 -12.52
CA LYS A 67 -15.86 4.90 -12.20
C LYS A 67 -15.75 5.22 -10.71
N GLU A 68 -15.75 4.20 -9.86
CA GLU A 68 -15.66 4.34 -8.39
C GLU A 68 -14.21 4.42 -7.91
N ASP A 69 -13.28 3.68 -8.52
CA ASP A 69 -11.87 3.62 -8.09
C ASP A 69 -11.09 4.94 -8.31
N GLY A 70 -11.58 5.83 -9.18
CA GLY A 70 -10.91 7.09 -9.48
C GLY A 70 -9.57 6.93 -10.25
N PRO A 71 -8.86 8.03 -10.55
CA PRO A 71 -7.59 7.97 -11.25
C PRO A 71 -6.52 7.29 -10.39
N VAL A 72 -5.68 6.48 -11.04
CA VAL A 72 -4.61 5.69 -10.38
C VAL A 72 -3.73 6.62 -9.54
N ASN A 73 -3.73 6.39 -8.24
CA ASN A 73 -2.97 7.15 -7.25
C ASN A 73 -1.78 6.30 -6.75
N LYS A 74 -0.85 6.92 -6.02
CA LYS A 74 0.37 6.25 -5.53
C LYS A 74 0.11 5.00 -4.68
N TRP A 75 -1.10 4.86 -4.13
CA TRP A 75 -1.53 3.74 -3.28
C TRP A 75 -2.20 2.61 -4.07
N SER A 76 -2.81 2.89 -5.22
CA SER A 76 -3.41 1.89 -6.13
C SER A 76 -2.42 1.40 -7.20
N GLN A 77 -1.34 2.15 -7.44
CA GLN A 77 -0.32 1.83 -8.44
C GLN A 77 0.50 0.56 -8.13
N ASN A 78 0.55 0.14 -6.86
CA ASN A 78 1.29 -1.07 -6.43
C ASN A 78 0.38 -2.28 -6.23
N VAL A 79 -0.93 -2.15 -6.51
CA VAL A 79 -1.88 -3.26 -6.47
C VAL A 79 -1.93 -3.91 -7.87
N ASP A 80 -0.77 -4.11 -8.47
CA ASP A 80 -0.61 -5.00 -9.61
C ASP A 80 -0.65 -6.44 -9.07
N TYR A 81 -1.85 -6.89 -8.66
CA TYR A 81 -2.12 -8.32 -8.72
C TYR A 81 -1.94 -8.71 -10.19
N SER A 82 -0.96 -9.58 -10.44
CA SER A 82 -0.63 -10.18 -11.72
C SER A 82 -1.89 -10.79 -12.37
N GLY A 83 -2.66 -9.96 -13.09
CA GLY A 83 -3.92 -10.36 -13.70
C GLY A 83 -4.97 -9.24 -13.86
N ALA A 84 -4.86 -8.12 -13.16
CA ALA A 84 -5.90 -7.06 -13.15
C ALA A 84 -5.61 -5.86 -14.09
N ALA A 85 -4.40 -5.71 -14.62
CA ALA A 85 -4.05 -4.60 -15.51
C ALA A 85 -4.58 -4.82 -16.94
N GLU A 86 -5.53 -3.98 -17.35
CA GLU A 86 -6.23 -4.06 -18.65
C GLU A 86 -5.32 -3.89 -19.89
N ASN A 87 -4.10 -3.38 -19.71
CA ASN A 87 -3.15 -3.13 -20.81
C ASN A 87 -1.74 -3.70 -20.58
N ALA A 88 -1.54 -4.51 -19.53
CA ALA A 88 -0.29 -5.25 -19.41
C ALA A 88 -0.39 -6.55 -20.21
N PRO A 89 0.64 -6.95 -21.00
CA PRO A 89 0.69 -8.31 -21.50
C PRO A 89 0.54 -9.21 -20.27
N ARG A 90 -0.46 -10.10 -20.27
CA ARG A 90 -0.67 -11.07 -19.20
C ARG A 90 0.68 -11.76 -19.00
N GLN A 91 1.42 -11.31 -17.99
CA GLN A 91 2.76 -11.80 -17.78
C GLN A 91 2.60 -13.29 -17.53
N ASP A 92 3.50 -14.05 -18.15
CA ASP A 92 3.59 -15.50 -18.10
C ASP A 92 3.19 -16.03 -16.74
N MET A 93 2.66 -17.26 -16.72
CA MET A 93 2.37 -18.04 -15.52
C MET A 93 3.67 -18.28 -14.71
N ALA A 94 4.22 -17.21 -14.17
CA ALA A 94 5.39 -17.20 -13.34
C ALA A 94 5.02 -17.96 -12.09
N SER A 95 5.92 -18.84 -11.67
CA SER A 95 5.73 -19.58 -10.45
C SER A 95 5.53 -18.59 -9.29
N ALA A 96 4.78 -19.02 -8.26
CA ALA A 96 4.56 -18.19 -7.07
C ALA A 96 5.88 -17.64 -6.49
N ALA A 97 6.97 -18.42 -6.58
CA ALA A 97 8.31 -18.04 -6.16
C ALA A 97 8.90 -16.90 -6.98
N GLU A 98 8.73 -16.88 -8.31
CA GLU A 98 9.23 -15.80 -9.18
C GLU A 98 8.47 -14.50 -8.96
N MET A 99 7.16 -14.57 -8.69
CA MET A 99 6.35 -13.39 -8.34
C MET A 99 6.77 -12.80 -6.99
N GLU A 100 6.98 -13.64 -5.98
CA GLU A 100 7.44 -13.22 -4.66
C GLU A 100 8.82 -12.54 -4.75
N GLN A 101 9.75 -13.11 -5.51
CA GLN A 101 11.07 -12.50 -5.72
C GLN A 101 11.00 -11.12 -6.38
N LYS A 102 10.16 -10.96 -7.42
CA LYS A 102 9.97 -9.65 -8.07
C LYS A 102 9.33 -8.64 -7.14
N GLN A 103 8.35 -9.05 -6.34
CA GLN A 103 7.70 -8.19 -5.36
C GLN A 103 8.69 -7.74 -4.27
N LEU A 104 9.52 -8.65 -3.75
CA LEU A 104 10.58 -8.31 -2.79
C LEU A 104 11.61 -7.34 -3.38
N GLN A 105 11.98 -7.51 -4.65
CA GLN A 105 12.86 -6.55 -5.35
C GLN A 105 12.22 -5.17 -5.48
N GLN A 106 10.92 -5.10 -5.80
CA GLN A 106 10.18 -3.84 -5.90
C GLN A 106 10.03 -3.15 -4.53
N ILE A 107 9.78 -3.91 -3.47
CA ILE A 107 9.74 -3.38 -2.09
C ILE A 107 11.12 -2.85 -1.69
N THR A 108 12.19 -3.59 -1.98
CA THR A 108 13.57 -3.17 -1.64
C THR A 108 14.00 -1.91 -2.38
N GLN A 109 13.56 -1.72 -3.63
CA GLN A 109 13.80 -0.48 -4.38
C GLN A 109 12.99 0.70 -3.83
N THR A 110 11.76 0.46 -3.36
CA THR A 110 10.89 1.51 -2.81
C THR A 110 11.30 1.92 -1.39
N PHE A 111 11.77 0.97 -0.61
CA PHE A 111 12.20 1.15 0.77
C PHE A 111 13.65 0.66 0.92
N PRO A 112 14.63 1.52 0.58
CA PRO A 112 16.03 1.24 0.90
C PRO A 112 16.15 0.90 2.38
N ALA A 113 17.02 -0.07 2.70
CA ALA A 113 17.22 -0.49 4.09
C ALA A 113 17.51 0.73 4.99
N PRO A 114 16.91 0.80 6.20
CA PRO A 114 17.14 1.89 7.12
C PRO A 114 18.64 2.00 7.39
N ARG A 115 19.22 3.13 7.00
CA ARG A 115 20.62 3.44 7.30
C ARG A 115 20.65 4.10 8.66
N LEU A 116 21.49 3.58 9.54
CA LEU A 116 21.87 4.30 10.75
C LEU A 116 22.78 5.45 10.30
N ASP A 117 22.57 6.65 10.85
CA ASP A 117 23.56 7.72 10.69
C ASP A 117 24.90 7.22 11.25
N ILE A 118 25.95 7.43 10.46
CA ILE A 118 27.34 7.06 10.78
C ILE A 118 28.00 8.05 11.75
N ASP A 119 27.35 9.19 11.98
CA ASP A 119 27.71 10.16 12.99
C ASP A 119 26.92 9.85 14.26
N ASP A 120 27.56 9.93 15.43
CA ASP A 120 26.96 9.59 16.73
C ASP A 120 25.80 10.53 17.12
N GLY A 121 25.43 11.47 16.24
CA GLY A 121 24.27 12.35 16.37
C GLY A 121 24.41 13.41 17.44
N GLU A 122 25.47 13.37 18.26
CA GLU A 122 25.65 14.27 19.41
C GLU A 122 25.64 15.75 19.01
N GLN A 123 26.21 16.10 17.85
CA GLN A 123 26.21 17.47 17.36
C GLN A 123 24.83 17.91 16.86
N SER A 124 24.07 17.03 16.21
CA SER A 124 22.73 17.35 15.72
C SER A 124 21.74 17.47 16.88
N THR A 125 21.84 16.61 17.90
CA THR A 125 21.06 16.73 19.13
C THR A 125 21.43 18.01 19.90
N ALA A 126 22.72 18.34 20.01
CA ALA A 126 23.17 19.56 20.65
C ALA A 126 22.66 20.83 19.97
N ASP A 127 22.64 20.88 18.63
CA ASP A 127 22.08 22.02 17.89
C ASP A 127 20.56 22.11 18.04
N LEU A 128 19.85 20.97 18.02
CA LEU A 128 18.41 20.95 18.26
C LEU A 128 18.04 21.48 19.65
N HIS A 129 18.69 20.99 20.70
CA HIS A 129 18.47 21.46 22.06
C HIS A 129 18.88 22.93 22.23
N ALA A 130 19.96 23.37 21.58
CA ALA A 130 20.36 24.77 21.59
C ALA A 130 19.30 25.69 20.96
N ARG A 131 18.67 25.27 19.86
CA ARG A 131 17.58 26.02 19.22
C ARG A 131 16.33 26.02 20.08
N GLU A 132 16.00 24.88 20.69
CA GLU A 132 14.86 24.76 21.59
C GLU A 132 15.01 25.72 22.79
N ASP A 133 16.16 25.72 23.46
CA ASP A 133 16.46 26.64 24.57
C ASP A 133 16.27 28.10 24.17
N LEU A 134 16.70 28.48 22.96
CA LEU A 134 16.55 29.85 22.47
C LEU A 134 15.07 30.20 22.26
N LEU A 135 14.27 29.27 21.74
CA LEU A 135 12.84 29.46 21.53
C LEU A 135 12.03 29.49 22.83
N LEU A 136 12.48 28.79 23.86
CA LEU A 136 11.79 28.69 25.16
C LEU A 136 12.09 29.89 26.07
N ASN A 137 13.34 30.38 26.06
CA ASN A 137 13.81 31.39 27.01
C ASN A 137 13.73 32.82 26.48
N TYR A 138 13.69 33.01 25.15
CA TYR A 138 13.74 34.33 24.53
C TYR A 138 12.52 34.58 23.62
N TYR A 139 12.23 35.86 23.42
CA TYR A 139 11.24 36.27 22.42
C TYR A 139 11.77 36.00 21.02
N SER A 140 10.96 35.37 20.19
CA SER A 140 11.27 35.17 18.78
C SER A 140 10.07 35.55 17.90
N VAL A 141 10.37 35.97 16.67
CA VAL A 141 9.35 36.33 15.68
C VAL A 141 9.45 35.32 14.55
N ASP A 142 8.34 34.63 14.30
CA ASP A 142 8.24 33.63 13.23
C ASP A 142 7.00 33.94 12.40
N ASN A 143 7.20 34.26 11.11
CA ASN A 143 6.13 34.54 10.15
C ASN A 143 5.05 35.53 10.63
N GLY A 144 5.46 36.57 11.37
CA GLY A 144 4.53 37.58 11.91
C GLY A 144 3.85 37.21 13.24
N THR A 145 4.14 36.04 13.79
CA THR A 145 3.72 35.63 15.14
C THR A 145 4.84 35.87 16.15
N ILE A 146 4.55 36.56 17.25
CA ILE A 146 5.50 36.78 18.35
C ILE A 146 5.37 35.62 19.33
N ARG A 147 6.45 34.85 19.50
CA ARG A 147 6.54 33.80 20.51
C ARG A 147 7.02 34.41 21.83
N ILE A 148 6.34 34.05 22.91
CA ILE A 148 6.59 34.56 24.27
C ILE A 148 7.28 33.43 25.06
N PRO A 149 8.30 33.72 25.88
CA PRO A 149 8.93 32.72 26.75
C PRO A 149 7.91 32.05 27.67
N ILE A 150 8.10 30.76 27.98
CA ILE A 150 7.15 29.99 28.81
C ILE A 150 6.91 30.66 30.17
N THR A 151 7.97 31.17 30.81
CA THR A 151 7.87 31.88 32.09
C THR A 151 6.93 33.09 31.99
N HIS A 152 7.00 33.84 30.90
CA HIS A 152 6.12 34.98 30.67
C HIS A 152 4.70 34.55 30.30
N ALA A 153 4.55 33.48 29.50
CA ALA A 153 3.24 32.94 29.16
C ALA A 153 2.49 32.46 30.43
N MET A 154 3.18 31.74 31.33
CA MET A 154 2.61 31.32 32.62
C MET A 154 2.25 32.51 33.50
N ALA A 155 3.11 33.55 33.55
CA ALA A 155 2.80 34.76 34.31
C ALA A 155 1.57 35.50 33.76
N LEU A 156 1.40 35.53 32.43
CA LEU A 156 0.21 36.11 31.79
C LEU A 156 -1.04 35.28 32.05
N ILE A 157 -0.95 33.95 31.99
CA ILE A 157 -2.05 33.03 32.31
C ILE A 157 -2.46 33.18 33.78
N ALA A 158 -1.50 33.27 34.70
CA ALA A 158 -1.80 33.46 36.12
C ALA A 158 -2.51 34.79 36.38
N GLN A 159 -2.19 35.84 35.62
CA GLN A 159 -2.83 37.16 35.73
C GLN A 159 -4.20 37.22 35.06
N GLN A 160 -4.35 36.64 33.87
CA GLN A 160 -5.57 36.72 33.06
C GLN A 160 -6.56 35.59 33.38
N GLY A 161 -6.12 34.57 34.12
CA GLY A 161 -6.82 33.29 34.22
C GLY A 161 -6.63 32.47 32.93
N LEU A 162 -6.68 31.14 33.05
CA LEU A 162 -6.68 30.28 31.88
C LEU A 162 -7.99 30.54 31.12
N PRO A 163 -7.96 30.89 29.82
CA PRO A 163 -9.18 31.01 29.04
C PRO A 163 -9.90 29.66 29.07
N VAL A 164 -11.04 29.62 29.75
CA VAL A 164 -11.93 28.46 29.69
C VAL A 164 -12.59 28.54 28.32
N GLU A 165 -12.01 27.86 27.34
CA GLU A 165 -12.75 27.46 26.15
C GLU A 165 -14.06 26.85 26.67
N GLN A 166 -15.22 27.36 26.24
CA GLN A 166 -16.45 26.59 26.36
C GLN A 166 -16.26 25.37 25.47
N ALA A 167 -15.62 24.34 26.02
CA ALA A 167 -15.58 23.02 25.46
C ALA A 167 -17.05 22.63 25.29
N GLY A 168 -17.57 22.80 24.07
CA GLY A 168 -18.79 22.15 23.65
C GLY A 168 -18.62 20.70 24.07
N GLN A 169 -19.50 20.26 24.97
CA GLN A 169 -19.49 18.94 25.59
C GLN A 169 -19.34 17.86 24.52
N LYS A 170 -18.11 17.48 24.21
CA LYS A 170 -17.82 16.12 23.76
C LYS A 170 -17.52 15.37 25.04
N THR A 171 -18.59 14.87 25.63
CA THR A 171 -18.51 13.71 26.51
C THR A 171 -18.02 12.56 25.63
N GLU A 172 -16.71 12.47 25.42
CA GLU A 172 -16.12 11.23 24.95
C GLU A 172 -16.30 10.24 26.08
N THR A 173 -17.17 9.26 25.85
CA THR A 173 -17.41 8.16 26.78
C THR A 173 -16.06 7.49 27.04
N ALA A 174 -15.57 7.58 28.28
CA ALA A 174 -14.35 6.89 28.71
C ALA A 174 -14.50 5.40 28.36
N MET A 175 -13.67 4.93 27.43
CA MET A 175 -13.64 3.54 27.02
C MET A 175 -13.00 2.72 28.15
N PHE A 176 -13.40 1.45 28.26
CA PHE A 176 -12.80 0.53 29.24
C PHE A 176 -11.28 0.41 28.96
N GLY A 177 -10.45 0.86 29.91
CA GLY A 177 -8.98 0.95 29.77
C GLY A 177 -8.41 2.36 29.93
N ASP A 178 -9.25 3.38 30.14
CA ASP A 178 -8.82 4.76 30.43
C ASP A 178 -8.39 4.90 31.90
N ASP A 179 -7.33 4.17 32.28
CA ASP A 179 -6.64 4.36 33.55
C ASP A 179 -5.66 5.53 33.40
N ASN A 180 -5.81 6.55 34.26
CA ASN A 180 -4.87 7.67 34.34
C ASN A 180 -3.46 7.10 34.55
N PRO A 181 -2.50 7.31 33.62
CA PRO A 181 -1.18 6.75 33.74
C PRO A 181 -0.51 7.34 34.99
N VAL A 182 -0.35 6.51 36.02
CA VAL A 182 0.43 6.86 37.20
C VAL A 182 1.89 6.83 36.77
N ILE A 183 2.44 8.01 36.48
CA ILE A 183 3.84 8.19 36.09
C ILE A 183 4.72 7.84 37.30
N LEU A 184 5.08 6.56 37.41
CA LEU A 184 6.03 6.02 38.37
C LEU A 184 7.37 5.79 37.65
N ALA A 185 8.09 6.87 37.41
CA ALA A 185 9.49 6.83 37.03
C ALA A 185 10.19 8.01 37.73
N PRO A 186 11.49 7.89 38.07
CA PRO A 186 12.23 9.04 38.56
C PRO A 186 12.05 10.18 37.55
N LEU A 187 11.74 11.39 38.03
CA LEU A 187 11.73 12.65 37.26
C LEU A 187 13.11 13.01 36.66
N THR A 188 14.01 12.02 36.52
CA THR A 188 15.22 12.16 35.75
C THR A 188 14.84 12.08 34.28
N THR A 189 15.07 13.19 33.60
CA THR A 189 14.72 13.38 32.22
C THR A 189 15.49 12.35 31.37
N GLY A 190 14.78 11.58 30.55
CA GLY A 190 15.38 10.95 29.36
C GLY A 190 15.94 11.98 28.38
N PHE A 191 15.74 13.28 28.67
CA PHE A 191 16.32 14.47 28.05
C PHE A 191 17.50 15.04 28.86
N ALA A 192 18.15 14.26 29.72
CA ALA A 192 19.36 14.75 30.37
C ALA A 192 20.39 15.09 29.28
N ARG A 193 20.91 16.31 29.31
CA ARG A 193 21.92 16.76 28.36
C ARG A 193 23.12 15.82 28.38
N THR A 194 23.66 15.51 27.22
CA THR A 194 24.84 14.68 27.08
C THR A 194 26.08 15.43 27.63
N GLY A 195 27.16 14.69 27.93
CA GLY A 195 28.42 15.33 28.35
C GLY A 195 28.95 16.32 27.32
N TYR A 196 28.85 15.96 26.03
CA TYR A 196 29.20 16.84 24.91
C TYR A 196 28.39 18.13 24.91
N GLU A 197 27.08 18.05 25.15
CA GLU A 197 26.21 19.23 25.21
C GLU A 197 26.61 20.18 26.35
N LEU A 198 26.92 19.65 27.53
CA LEU A 198 27.36 20.46 28.67
C LEU A 198 28.65 21.22 28.37
N ASP A 199 29.61 20.58 27.71
CA ASP A 199 30.87 21.22 27.31
C ASP A 199 30.63 22.32 26.26
N VAL A 200 29.77 22.08 25.27
CA VAL A 200 29.42 23.07 24.25
C VAL A 200 28.69 24.27 24.85
N ILE A 201 27.80 24.05 25.82
CA ILE A 201 27.09 25.11 26.54
C ILE A 201 28.08 25.94 27.36
N ALA A 202 28.93 25.30 28.15
CA ALA A 202 29.93 25.98 28.96
C ALA A 202 30.89 26.83 28.10
N ALA A 203 31.37 26.28 26.98
CA ALA A 203 32.20 27.01 26.04
C ALA A 203 31.48 28.21 25.41
N ARG A 204 30.20 28.05 25.05
CA ARG A 204 29.36 29.14 24.53
C ARG A 204 29.16 30.24 25.56
N GLU A 205 28.85 29.89 26.81
CA GLU A 205 28.65 30.84 27.90
C GLU A 205 29.93 31.64 28.19
N GLN A 206 31.09 30.98 28.23
CA GLN A 206 32.38 31.64 28.37
C GLN A 206 32.63 32.63 27.23
N LYS A 207 32.34 32.24 25.98
CA LYS A 207 32.48 33.13 24.81
C LYS A 207 31.54 34.33 24.88
N LEU A 208 30.28 34.12 25.29
CA LEU A 208 29.29 35.20 25.46
C LEU A 208 29.69 36.15 26.59
N ALA A 209 30.19 35.61 27.71
CA ALA A 209 30.68 36.41 28.83
C ALA A 209 31.90 37.25 28.43
N TYR A 210 32.85 36.64 27.70
CA TYR A 210 34.01 37.35 27.14
C TYR A 210 33.59 38.47 26.19
N ASN A 211 32.75 38.17 25.18
CA ASN A 211 32.26 39.17 24.23
C ASN A 211 31.51 40.31 24.93
N ARG A 212 30.74 40.01 25.97
CA ARG A 212 30.04 41.02 26.78
C ARG A 212 31.03 41.92 27.52
N ALA A 213 32.08 41.36 28.12
CA ALA A 213 33.11 42.12 28.80
C ALA A 213 33.90 43.01 27.81
N GLU A 214 34.30 42.46 26.66
CA GLU A 214 34.99 43.21 25.60
C GLU A 214 34.13 44.36 25.04
N SER A 215 32.82 44.13 24.85
CA SER A 215 31.90 45.20 24.44
C SER A 215 31.75 46.29 25.50
N ALA A 216 31.78 45.94 26.79
CA ALA A 216 31.69 46.91 27.87
C ALA A 216 32.96 47.76 27.98
N GLU A 217 34.13 47.15 27.75
CA GLU A 217 35.43 47.84 27.72
C GLU A 217 35.58 48.77 26.50
N ASN A 218 35.08 48.37 25.32
CA ASN A 218 35.08 49.22 24.12
C ASN A 218 34.02 50.33 24.12
N THR A 219 33.07 50.36 25.06
CA THR A 219 32.02 51.40 25.13
C THR A 219 32.41 52.57 26.05
N ASP A 220 33.62 52.60 26.62
CA ASP A 220 34.17 53.78 27.31
C ASP A 220 35.46 54.24 26.63
N PRO A 221 35.35 55.21 25.70
CA PRO A 221 35.94 56.51 26.02
C PRO A 221 35.13 57.69 25.44
N GLY A 222 34.55 58.52 26.32
CA GLY A 222 34.35 59.96 26.12
C GLY A 222 33.51 60.47 24.93
N ALA A 223 32.21 60.73 25.17
CA ALA A 223 31.41 61.79 24.53
C ALA A 223 30.11 61.99 25.34
N ALA A 224 29.69 63.17 25.81
CA ALA A 224 30.15 64.53 25.65
C ALA A 224 29.74 65.33 26.91
N LYS A 225 30.64 66.22 27.33
CA LYS A 225 30.34 67.44 28.09
C LYS A 225 29.53 68.41 27.23
#